data_AF-A0A377M8S2-F1
#
_entry.id   AF-A0A377M8S2-F1
#
_cell.length_a   1.000
_cell.length_b   1.000
_cell.length_c   1.000
_cell.angle_alpha   90.00
_cell.angle_beta   90.00
_cell.angle_gamma   90.00
#
_symmetry.space_group_name_H-M   'P 1'
#
loop_
_entity.id
_entity.type
_entity.pdbx_description
1 polymer ?
#
loop_
_entity_poly.entity_id
_entity_poly.type
_entity_poly.pdbx_seq_one_letter_code
_entity_poly.pdbx_strand_id
1 'polypeptide(L)'
;MAALVAVMIMVSIGTFSWRSVADLKSHPISTSVVMLATVVVVVATHNLAFGVLTGVLIASLNFATKVARFLVVSSELKKDTRFYKVTGQVFLPPPTALWRILIFAKR
;
A
#
# COMPACT_ATOMS: atom_id res chain seq x y z
N MET A 1 -26.59 34.71 -1.25
CA MET A 1 -25.52 33.75 -1.64
C MET A 1 -25.95 32.27 -1.57
N ALA A 2 -27.22 31.95 -1.27
CA ALA A 2 -27.67 30.56 -1.10
C ALA A 2 -27.51 29.66 -2.35
N ALA A 3 -27.69 30.22 -3.55
CA ALA A 3 -27.57 29.46 -4.80
C ALA A 3 -26.18 28.83 -4.98
N LEU A 4 -25.10 29.55 -4.66
CA LEU A 4 -23.73 29.04 -4.78
C LEU A 4 -23.45 27.91 -3.78
N VAL A 5 -23.94 28.06 -2.55
CA VAL A 5 -23.80 27.02 -1.52
C VAL A 5 -24.53 25.75 -1.95
N ALA A 6 -25.73 25.87 -2.52
CA ALA A 6 -26.47 24.72 -3.04
C ALA A 6 -25.71 24.00 -4.16
N VAL A 7 -25.08 24.74 -5.08
CA VAL A 7 -24.23 24.15 -6.12
C VAL A 7 -23.01 23.45 -5.52
N MET A 8 -22.33 24.08 -4.54
CA MET A 8 -21.18 23.45 -3.88
C MET A 8 -21.56 22.15 -3.18
N ILE A 9 -22.71 22.11 -2.49
CA ILE A 9 -23.21 20.89 -1.84
C ILE A 9 -23.55 19.81 -2.88
N MET A 10 -24.22 20.16 -3.97
CA MET A 10 -24.50 19.23 -5.07
C MET A 10 -23.23 18.59 -5.61
N VAL A 11 -22.17 19.39 -5.82
CA VAL A 11 -20.87 18.92 -6.32
C VAL A 11 -20.20 18.01 -5.29
N SER A 12 -20.16 18.38 -4.01
CA SER A 12 -19.53 17.58 -2.96
C SER A 12 -20.21 16.21 -2.77
N ILE A 13 -21.53 16.15 -2.92
CA ILE A 13 -22.26 14.87 -2.88
C ILE A 13 -21.90 14.01 -4.09
N GLY A 14 -21.65 14.62 -5.26
CA GLY A 14 -21.22 13.90 -6.47
C GLY A 14 -19.77 13.39 -6.41
N THR A 15 -18.87 14.10 -5.74
CA THR A 15 -17.46 13.70 -5.59
C THR A 15 -17.26 12.64 -4.51
N PHE A 16 -18.08 12.65 -3.45
CA PHE A 16 -17.97 11.69 -2.36
C PHE A 16 -18.73 10.40 -2.66
N SER A 17 -18.01 9.30 -2.91
CA SER A 17 -18.64 8.00 -3.11
C SER A 17 -18.93 7.31 -1.77
N TRP A 18 -20.21 7.27 -1.35
CA TRP A 18 -20.62 6.60 -0.10
C TRP A 18 -20.30 5.10 -0.07
N ARG A 19 -20.19 4.45 -1.24
CA ARG A 19 -19.72 3.06 -1.34
C ARG A 19 -18.31 2.88 -0.81
N SER A 20 -17.42 3.88 -0.92
CA SER A 20 -16.05 3.80 -0.42
C SER A 20 -15.97 3.55 1.09
N VAL A 21 -16.93 4.08 1.86
CA VAL A 21 -17.02 3.83 3.31
C VAL A 21 -17.52 2.41 3.61
N ALA A 22 -18.50 1.91 2.85
CA ALA A 22 -19.01 0.55 2.99
C ALA A 22 -17.96 -0.51 2.59
N ASP A 23 -17.22 -0.25 1.52
CA ASP A 23 -16.19 -1.13 0.98
C ASP A 23 -14.88 -1.06 1.78
N LEU A 24 -14.80 -0.20 2.79
CA LEU A 24 -13.58 -0.04 3.60
C LEU A 24 -13.16 -1.35 4.29
N LYS A 25 -14.14 -2.22 4.59
CA LYS A 25 -13.93 -3.54 5.21
C LYS A 25 -13.55 -4.63 4.21
N SER A 26 -13.88 -4.48 2.92
CA SER A 26 -13.54 -5.45 1.88
C SER A 26 -12.17 -5.18 1.24
N HIS A 27 -11.72 -3.92 1.27
CA HIS A 27 -10.41 -3.55 0.75
C HIS A 27 -9.23 -4.05 1.61
N PRO A 28 -8.08 -4.36 0.99
CA PRO A 28 -6.86 -4.66 1.73
C PRO A 28 -6.52 -3.54 2.73
N ILE A 29 -6.18 -3.92 3.96
CA ILE A 29 -5.89 -2.99 5.07
C ILE A 29 -4.85 -1.94 4.67
N SER A 30 -3.83 -2.33 3.90
CA SER A 30 -2.78 -1.44 3.40
C SER A 30 -3.31 -0.26 2.58
N THR A 31 -4.31 -0.47 1.73
CA THR A 31 -4.92 0.59 0.91
C THR A 31 -5.91 1.44 1.70
N SER A 32 -6.70 0.83 2.59
CA SER A 32 -7.64 1.57 3.45
C SER A 32 -6.92 2.52 4.40
N VAL A 33 -5.75 2.14 4.93
CA VAL A 33 -4.93 3.00 5.80
C VAL A 33 -4.46 4.27 5.07
N VAL A 34 -4.02 4.16 3.81
CA VAL A 34 -3.60 5.33 3.02
C VAL A 34 -4.77 6.31 2.86
N MET A 35 -5.93 5.80 2.46
CA MET A 35 -7.14 6.61 2.26
C MET A 35 -7.58 7.31 3.56
N LEU A 36 -7.62 6.60 4.68
CA LEU A 36 -8.00 7.19 5.97
C LEU A 36 -6.98 8.23 6.44
N ALA A 37 -5.68 7.94 6.30
CA ALA A 37 -4.64 8.87 6.72
C ALA A 37 -4.70 10.19 5.95
N THR A 38 -4.93 10.15 4.63
CA THR A 38 -5.05 11.39 3.84
C THR A 38 -6.27 12.20 4.27
N VAL A 39 -7.44 11.58 4.40
CA VAL A 39 -8.67 12.28 4.80
C VAL A 39 -8.53 12.89 6.20
N VAL A 40 -8.01 12.13 7.17
CA VAL A 40 -7.80 12.61 8.55
C VAL A 40 -6.87 13.82 8.58
N VAL A 41 -5.75 13.80 7.84
CA VAL A 41 -4.82 14.93 7.80
C VAL A 41 -5.46 16.15 7.15
N VAL A 42 -6.18 16.01 6.02
CA VAL A 42 -6.85 17.14 5.36
C VAL A 42 -7.90 17.77 6.29
N VAL A 43 -8.73 16.96 6.95
CA VAL A 43 -9.78 17.46 7.84
C VAL A 43 -9.20 18.11 9.09
N ALA A 44 -8.16 17.53 9.69
CA ALA A 44 -7.54 18.10 10.88
C ALA A 44 -6.78 19.41 10.57
N THR A 45 -6.05 19.45 9.46
CA THR A 45 -5.19 20.59 9.11
C THR A 45 -5.87 21.65 8.25
N HIS A 46 -7.07 21.36 7.72
CA HIS A 46 -7.78 22.18 6.73
C HIS A 46 -6.93 22.50 5.49
N ASN A 47 -5.91 21.68 5.21
CA ASN A 47 -4.96 21.88 4.14
C ASN A 47 -4.78 20.61 3.33
N LEU A 48 -5.21 20.69 2.06
CA LEU A 48 -5.13 19.58 1.11
C LEU A 48 -3.67 19.13 0.87
N ALA A 49 -2.70 20.06 0.90
CA ALA A 49 -1.31 19.76 0.60
C ALA A 49 -0.68 18.79 1.62
N PHE A 50 -0.94 18.98 2.92
CA PHE A 50 -0.43 18.07 3.94
C PHE A 50 -1.04 16.67 3.79
N GLY A 51 -2.33 16.57 3.46
CA GLY A 51 -2.98 15.30 3.17
C GLY A 51 -2.36 14.57 1.98
N VAL A 52 -2.09 15.28 0.88
CA VAL A 52 -1.44 14.71 -0.30
C VAL A 52 -0.02 14.22 0.02
N LEU A 53 0.77 15.02 0.73
CA LEU A 53 2.14 14.67 1.11
C LEU A 53 2.16 13.39 1.97
N THR A 54 1.36 13.34 3.03
CA THR A 54 1.25 12.16 3.88
C THR A 54 0.78 10.93 3.09
N GLY A 55 -0.20 11.09 2.20
CA GLY A 55 -0.69 10.02 1.34
C GLY A 55 0.37 9.41 0.45
N VAL A 56 1.16 10.24 -0.23
CA VAL A 56 2.24 9.81 -1.12
C VAL A 56 3.33 9.07 -0.34
N LEU A 57 3.69 9.54 0.86
CA LEU A 57 4.68 8.86 1.71
C LEU A 57 4.21 7.46 2.11
N ILE A 58 2.98 7.32 2.60
CA ILE A 58 2.46 6.01 3.02
C ILE A 58 2.26 5.09 1.80
N ALA A 59 1.76 5.63 0.68
CA ALA A 59 1.57 4.87 -0.56
C ALA A 59 2.88 4.34 -1.14
N SER A 60 3.95 5.15 -1.14
CA SER A 60 5.27 4.74 -1.62
C SER A 60 5.89 3.62 -0.77
N LEU A 61 5.75 3.68 0.55
CA LEU A 61 6.17 2.61 1.45
C LEU A 61 5.38 1.30 1.21
N ASN A 62 4.06 1.41 1.09
CA ASN A 62 3.20 0.27 0.77
C ASN A 62 3.49 -0.32 -0.62
N PHE A 63 3.88 0.51 -1.57
CA PHE A 63 4.29 0.07 -2.90
C PHE A 63 5.62 -0.70 -2.84
N ALA A 64 6.63 -0.17 -2.15
CA ALA A 64 7.92 -0.83 -1.97
C ALA A 64 7.76 -2.24 -1.36
N THR A 65 6.90 -2.39 -0.35
CA THR A 65 6.64 -3.70 0.27
C THR A 65 5.92 -4.69 -0.66
N LYS A 66 5.04 -4.23 -1.55
CA LYS A 66 4.40 -5.08 -2.58
C LYS A 66 5.43 -5.54 -3.61
N VAL A 67 6.30 -4.64 -4.08
CA VAL A 67 7.37 -4.95 -5.04
C VAL A 67 8.36 -5.97 -4.45
N ALA A 68 8.75 -5.81 -3.19
CA ALA A 68 9.68 -6.73 -2.51
C ALA A 68 9.15 -8.19 -2.40
N ARG A 69 7.84 -8.42 -2.53
CA ARG A 69 7.23 -9.76 -2.49
C ARG A 69 7.25 -10.51 -3.82
N PHE A 70 7.66 -9.87 -4.92
CA PHE A 70 7.83 -10.54 -6.22
C PHE A 70 9.12 -11.38 -6.31
N LEU A 71 9.82 -11.58 -5.20
CA LEU A 71 11.02 -12.39 -5.12
C LEU A 71 10.62 -13.86 -4.88
N VAL A 72 10.59 -14.65 -5.96
CA VAL A 72 10.20 -16.06 -5.93
C VAL A 72 11.47 -16.91 -5.88
N VAL A 73 11.65 -17.65 -4.79
CA VAL A 73 12.75 -18.60 -4.63
C VAL A 73 12.20 -20.00 -4.89
N SER A 74 12.58 -20.61 -6.00
CA SER A 74 12.27 -22.01 -6.30
C SER A 74 13.46 -22.88 -5.93
N SER A 75 13.24 -23.99 -5.22
CA SER A 75 14.28 -24.96 -4.88
C SER A 75 14.02 -26.29 -5.56
N GLU A 76 15.01 -26.83 -6.27
CA GLU A 76 14.98 -28.18 -6.81
C GLU A 76 16.02 -29.04 -6.07
N LEU A 77 15.61 -30.22 -5.61
CA LEU A 77 16.50 -31.19 -4.97
C LEU A 77 16.91 -32.25 -5.99
N LYS A 78 18.21 -32.37 -6.29
CA LYS A 78 18.72 -33.40 -7.21
C LYS A 78 19.82 -34.22 -6.55
N LYS A 79 19.50 -35.50 -6.30
CA LYS A 79 20.35 -36.61 -5.82
C LYS A 79 21.10 -36.41 -4.49
N ASP A 80 21.83 -35.32 -4.29
CA ASP A 80 22.46 -34.94 -3.00
C ASP A 80 22.83 -33.44 -2.93
N THR A 81 22.38 -32.65 -3.92
CA THR A 81 22.69 -31.22 -4.03
C THR A 81 21.39 -30.44 -4.23
N ARG A 82 21.18 -29.44 -3.37
CA ARG A 82 19.97 -28.61 -3.38
C ARG A 82 20.24 -27.35 -4.20
N PHE A 83 19.57 -27.22 -5.34
CA PHE A 83 19.71 -26.07 -6.24
C PHE A 83 18.66 -25.03 -5.89
N TYR A 84 19.11 -23.82 -5.53
CA TYR A 84 18.25 -22.68 -5.23
C TYR A 84 18.23 -21.71 -6.42
N LYS A 85 17.11 -21.63 -7.13
CA LYS A 85 16.89 -20.67 -8.20
C LYS A 85 16.10 -19.47 -7.65
N VAL A 86 16.82 -18.39 -7.36
CA VAL A 86 16.23 -17.12 -6.96
C VAL A 86 15.82 -16.36 -8.22
N THR A 87 14.52 -16.20 -8.46
CA THR A 87 13.99 -15.46 -9.62
C THR A 87 13.21 -14.24 -9.12
N GLY A 88 13.72 -13.04 -9.38
CA GLY A 88 13.08 -11.78 -9.01
C GLY A 88 14.09 -10.65 -8.76
N GLN A 89 13.60 -9.40 -8.73
CA GLN A 89 14.41 -8.21 -8.49
C GLN A 89 14.49 -7.94 -6.97
N VAL A 90 15.70 -7.88 -6.42
CA VAL A 90 15.94 -7.61 -4.99
C VAL A 90 15.90 -6.10 -4.75
N PHE A 91 14.71 -5.55 -4.52
CA PHE A 91 14.55 -4.14 -4.12
C PHE A 91 14.25 -4.07 -2.62
N LEU A 92 15.28 -3.83 -1.80
CA LEU A 92 15.21 -3.56 -0.35
C LEU A 92 14.11 -4.33 0.41
N PRO A 93 14.22 -5.66 0.54
CA PRO A 93 13.27 -6.43 1.32
C PRO A 93 13.38 -6.06 2.83
N PRO A 94 12.26 -6.06 3.58
CA PRO A 94 12.32 -5.86 5.01
C PRO A 94 13.20 -6.91 5.69
N PRO A 95 13.81 -6.62 6.86
CA PRO A 95 14.80 -7.48 7.51
C PRO A 95 14.32 -8.93 7.67
N THR A 96 13.04 -9.13 7.98
CA THR A 96 12.41 -10.45 8.11
C THR A 96 12.39 -11.27 6.82
N ALA A 97 12.19 -10.63 5.66
CA ALA A 97 12.23 -11.31 4.37
C ALA A 97 13.66 -11.67 3.97
N LEU A 98 14.63 -10.80 4.26
CA LEU A 98 16.05 -11.03 4.01
C LEU A 98 16.58 -12.20 4.86
N TRP A 99 16.21 -12.24 6.14
CA TRP A 99 16.50 -13.36 7.04
C TRP A 99 15.93 -14.69 6.54
N ARG A 100 14.72 -14.68 5.98
CA ARG A 100 14.07 -15.90 5.46
C ARG A 100 14.78 -16.45 4.22
N ILE A 101 15.29 -15.58 3.35
CA ILE A 101 16.11 -15.97 2.19
C ILE A 101 17.46 -16.55 2.65
N LEU A 102 18.12 -15.90 3.62
CA LEU A 102 19.40 -16.37 4.14
C LEU A 102 19.30 -17.71 4.88
N ILE A 103 18.23 -17.93 5.66
CA ILE A 103 17.98 -19.23 6.31
C ILE A 103 17.72 -20.31 5.26
N PHE A 104 16.98 -20.01 4.19
CA PHE A 104 16.74 -20.96 3.10
C PHE A 104 18.03 -21.28 2.32
N ALA A 105 18.93 -20.31 2.14
CA ALA A 105 20.22 -20.53 1.48
C ALA A 105 21.23 -21.31 2.33
N LYS A 106 21.04 -21.37 3.66
CA LYS A 106 21.98 -22.01 4.60
C LYS A 106 21.54 -23.41 5.05
N ARG A 107 20.34 -23.87 4.67
CA ARG A 107 19.86 -25.26 4.83
C ARG A 107 19.90 -26.01 3.50
#